data_AF-A0A939HXU5-F1
#
_entry.id   AF-A0A939HXU5-F1
#
_cell.length_a   1.000
_cell.length_b   1.000
_cell.length_c   1.000
_cell.angle_alpha   90.00
_cell.angle_beta   90.00
_cell.angle_gamma   90.00
#
_symmetry.space_group_name_H-M   'P 1'
#
loop_
_entity.id
_entity.type
_entity.pdbx_description
1 polymer ?
#
loop_
_entity_poly.entity_id
_entity_poly.type
_entity_poly.pdbx_seq_one_letter_code
_entity_poly.pdbx_strand_id
1 'polypeptide(L)' 'MEDWEFPIQKEGMRAWLPLKPPIAQLKSGRYRVVARSHRVHTEVEVRLTYQSQV' A
#
# COMPACT_ATOMS: atom_id res chain seq x y z
N MET A 1 14.78 -5.14 4.41
CA MET A 1 13.49 -4.64 3.89
C MET A 1 12.47 -5.77 3.72
N GLU A 2 12.73 -6.95 4.30
CA GLU A 2 12.03 -8.20 3.95
C GLU A 2 10.68 -8.37 4.65
N ASP A 3 10.38 -7.54 5.66
CA ASP A 3 9.22 -7.76 6.52
C ASP A 3 8.17 -6.65 6.49
N TRP A 4 8.19 -5.82 5.45
CA TRP A 4 7.16 -4.82 5.23
C TRP A 4 6.21 -5.30 4.14
N GLU A 5 4.93 -5.37 4.47
CA GLU A 5 3.86 -5.58 3.50
C GLU A 5 3.07 -4.30 3.32
N PHE A 6 2.74 -3.96 2.08
CA PHE A 6 1.91 -2.81 1.74
C PHE A 6 0.59 -3.28 1.11
N PRO A 7 -0.34 -3.90 1.86
CA PRO A 7 -1.62 -4.27 1.31
C PRO A 7 -2.46 -3.03 0.93
N ILE A 8 -3.13 -3.13 -0.21
CA ILE A 8 -4.08 -2.12 -0.73
C ILE A 8 -5.47 -2.73 -0.84
N GLN A 9 -6.50 -1.94 -0.56
CA GLN A 9 -7.89 -2.36 -0.75
C GLN A 9 -8.69 -1.26 -1.44
N LYS A 10 -9.47 -1.65 -2.45
CA LYS A 10 -10.45 -0.77 -3.11
C LYS A 10 -11.69 -0.64 -2.25
N GLU A 11 -12.26 0.55 -2.19
CA GLU A 11 -13.58 0.77 -1.58
C GLU A 11 -14.63 -0.19 -2.16
N GLY A 12 -15.46 -0.77 -1.28
CA GLY A 12 -16.46 -1.78 -1.65
C GLY A 12 -15.92 -3.20 -1.82
N MET A 13 -14.60 -3.39 -1.85
CA MET A 13 -13.98 -4.73 -1.87
C MET A 13 -13.58 -5.16 -0.47
N ARG A 14 -13.74 -6.46 -0.17
CA ARG A 14 -13.28 -7.05 1.10
C ARG A 14 -11.84 -7.55 1.05
N ALA A 15 -11.34 -7.88 -0.12
CA ALA A 15 -9.99 -8.41 -0.29
C ALA A 15 -8.93 -7.31 -0.16
N TRP A 16 -7.87 -7.60 0.60
CA TRP A 16 -6.63 -6.84 0.56
C TRP A 16 -5.70 -7.47 -0.48
N LEU A 17 -5.14 -6.65 -1.36
CA LEU A 17 -4.24 -7.06 -2.42
C LEU A 17 -2.81 -6.62 -2.10
N PRO A 18 -1.79 -7.42 -2.42
CA PRO A 18 -0.40 -7.00 -2.22
C PRO A 18 -0.03 -5.90 -3.21
N LEU A 19 0.57 -4.81 -2.73
CA LEU A 19 1.21 -3.79 -3.58
C LEU A 19 2.67 -4.20 -3.85
N LYS A 20 2.86 -5.29 -4.61
CA LYS A 20 4.19 -5.80 -5.01
C LYS A 20 4.50 -5.42 -6.46
N PRO A 21 5.78 -5.25 -6.83
CA PRO A 21 6.18 -5.15 -8.23
C PRO A 21 5.79 -6.43 -9.01
N PRO A 22 5.43 -6.32 -10.31
CA PRO A 22 5.21 -5.08 -11.05
C PRO A 22 3.92 -4.40 -10.57
N ILE A 23 3.95 -3.07 -10.40
CA ILE A 23 2.81 -2.29 -9.87
C ILE A 23 1.55 -2.71 -10.60
N ALA A 24 0.63 -3.37 -9.87
CA ALA A 24 -0.63 -3.80 -10.43
C ALA A 24 -1.33 -2.57 -11.04
N GLN A 25 -1.86 -2.70 -12.25
CA GLN A 25 -2.69 -1.66 -12.85
C GLN A 25 -3.94 -1.50 -12.00
N LEU A 26 -3.88 -0.57 -11.05
CA LEU A 26 -5.00 -0.21 -10.23
C LEU A 26 -6.03 0.47 -11.12
N LYS A 27 -7.26 -0.03 -11.10
CA LYS A 27 -8.38 0.65 -11.74
C LYS A 27 -8.63 1.98 -11.03
N SER A 28 -9.14 2.98 -11.73
CA SER A 28 -9.55 4.24 -11.08
C SER A 28 -10.54 3.98 -9.94
N GLY A 29 -10.41 4.76 -8.86
CA GLY A 29 -11.29 4.69 -7.70
C GLY A 29 -10.62 5.11 -6.40
N ARG A 30 -11.34 4.90 -5.29
CA ARG A 30 -10.86 5.15 -3.94
C ARG A 30 -10.26 3.89 -3.33
N TYR A 31 -9.11 4.06 -2.69
CA TYR A 31 -8.33 2.99 -2.10
C TYR A 31 -7.83 3.38 -0.71
N ARG A 32 -7.59 2.38 0.12
CA ARG A 32 -6.81 2.51 1.35
C ARG A 32 -5.57 1.63 1.28
N VAL A 33 -4.48 2.11 1.85
CA VAL A 33 -3.19 1.40 1.94
C VAL A 33 -2.83 1.26 3.41
N VAL A 34 -2.25 0.12 3.77
CA VAL A 34 -1.71 -0.13 5.12
C VAL A 34 -0.26 -0.55 4.98
N ALA A 35 0.58 -0.16 5.93
CA ALA A 35 1.92 -0.71 6.10
C ALA A 35 1.88 -1.70 7.27
N ARG A 36 2.28 -2.95 7.03
CA ARG A 36 2.35 -4.01 8.04
C ARG A 36 3.79 -4.45 8.22
N SER A 37 4.23 -4.52 9.47
CA SER A 37 5.54 -5.01 9.87
C SER A 37 5.46 -5.89 11.12
N HIS A 38 6.52 -6.66 11.37
CA HIS A 38 6.72 -7.37 12.64
C HIS A 38 7.39 -6.50 13.72
N ARG A 39 7.80 -5.27 13.38
CA ARG A 39 8.47 -4.35 14.32
C ARG A 39 7.49 -3.85 15.38
N VAL A 40 7.73 -4.19 16.64
CA VAL A 40 6.93 -3.76 17.80
C VAL A 40 7.56 -2.50 18.41
N HIS A 41 6.73 -1.60 18.96
CA HIS A 41 7.16 -0.34 19.63
C HIS A 41 8.06 0.56 18.79
N THR A 42 7.97 0.46 17.46
CA THR A 42 8.74 1.28 16.53
C THR A 42 7.86 2.39 16.00
N GLU A 43 8.33 3.63 16.04
CA GLU A 43 7.65 4.75 15.41
C GLU A 43 7.72 4.61 13.88
N VAL A 44 6.59 4.83 13.20
CA VAL A 44 6.44 4.60 11.77
C VAL A 44 5.70 5.77 11.12
N GLU A 45 6.20 6.20 9.96
CA GLU A 45 5.55 7.20 9.10
C GLU A 45 5.11 6.54 7.78
N VAL A 46 3.90 6.84 7.33
CA VAL A 46 3.42 6.48 5.99
C VAL A 46 3.36 7.73 5.14
N ARG A 47 4.14 7.75 4.05
CA ARG A 47 4.16 8.86 3.08
C ARG A 47 3.62 8.43 1.72
N LEU A 48 2.72 9.24 1.18
CA LEU A 48 2.19 9.10 -0.17
C LEU A 48 2.72 10.26 -1.00
N THR A 49 3.47 9.95 -2.07
CA THR A 49 4.01 10.94 -3.00
C THR A 49 3.43 10.69 -4.38
N TYR A 50 2.93 11.73 -5.02
CA TYR A 50 2.53 11.69 -6.42
C TYR A 50 3.64 12.27 -7.28
N GLN A 51 4.23 11.46 -8.16
CA GLN A 51 5.16 11.91 -9.18
C GLN A 51 4.45 11.87 -10.52
N SER A 52 4.13 13.05 -11.06
CA SER A 52 3.65 13.15 -12.43
C SER A 52 4.84 12.95 -13.36
N GLN A 53 4.70 12.08 -14.35
CA GLN A 53 5.65 11.99 -15.46
C GLN A 53 5.18 13.02 -16.49
N VAL A 54 5.63 14.26 -16.34
CA VAL A 54 5.54 15.30 -17.38
C VAL A 54 6.71 15.11 -18.34
#